data_AF-A0AAU5SA75-F1
#
_entry.id   AF-A0AAU5SA75-F1
#
_cell.length_a   1.000
_cell.length_b   1.000
_cell.length_c   1.000
_cell.angle_alpha   90.00
_cell.angle_beta   90.00
_cell.angle_gamma   90.00
#
_symmetry.space_group_name_H-M   'P 1'
#
loop_
_entity.id
_entity.type
_entity.pdbx_description
1 polymer ?
#
loop_
_entity_poly.entity_id
_entity_poly.type
_entity_poly.pdbx_seq_one_letter_code
_entity_poly.pdbx_strand_id
1 'polypeptide(L)'
;MPDPAHPGYARFCIRPQPGGGPTHAEATPRSPHGTIGSSWRDAGKGLVMQVTVPRSSTATIYVPATSAHQVTASAGARPAQWADGHAACTVAAGHYTFRVRG
;
A
#
# COMPACT_ATOMS: atom_id res chain seq x y z
N MET A 1 0.97 20.64 -1.34
CA MET A 1 1.51 20.98 -2.67
C MET A 1 1.39 19.70 -3.50
N PRO A 2 0.68 19.68 -4.65
CA PRO A 2 0.60 18.50 -5.49
C PRO A 2 1.96 18.21 -6.11
N ASP A 3 2.39 16.96 -6.13
CA ASP A 3 3.70 16.54 -6.61
C ASP A 3 3.81 16.72 -8.13
N PRO A 4 4.67 17.62 -8.66
CA PRO A 4 4.72 17.96 -10.10
C PRO A 4 5.34 16.87 -10.99
N ALA A 5 5.91 15.82 -10.43
CA ALA A 5 6.75 14.88 -11.17
C ALA A 5 5.98 13.82 -12.01
N HIS A 6 4.65 13.68 -11.82
CA HIS A 6 3.84 12.72 -12.58
C HIS A 6 2.44 13.27 -12.90
N PRO A 7 2.24 13.94 -14.04
CA PRO A 7 0.88 14.27 -14.47
C PRO A 7 0.08 12.97 -14.65
N GLY A 8 -1.02 12.84 -13.91
CA GLY A 8 -2.02 11.77 -14.12
C GLY A 8 -1.88 10.50 -13.27
N TYR A 9 -1.47 10.52 -12.00
CA TYR A 9 -1.49 9.31 -11.14
C TYR A 9 -0.76 8.07 -11.74
N ALA A 10 0.22 8.29 -12.62
CA ALA A 10 0.98 7.21 -13.26
C ALA A 10 1.76 6.39 -12.21
N ARG A 11 2.25 7.07 -11.15
CA ARG A 11 2.84 6.46 -9.97
C ARG A 11 2.27 7.13 -8.72
N PHE A 12 1.87 6.32 -7.73
CA PHE A 12 1.43 6.83 -6.44
C PHE A 12 2.01 5.97 -5.31
N CYS A 13 2.07 6.52 -4.10
CA CYS A 13 2.47 5.77 -2.92
C CYS A 13 1.32 5.66 -1.93
N ILE A 14 1.24 4.52 -1.24
CA ILE A 14 0.31 4.28 -0.14
C ILE A 14 1.17 4.02 1.09
N ARG A 15 1.10 4.94 2.05
CA ARG A 15 1.82 4.86 3.32
C ARG A 15 0.82 4.92 4.48
N PRO A 16 0.22 3.79 4.87
CA PRO A 16 -0.58 3.75 6.08
C PRO A 16 0.29 4.12 7.29
N GLN A 17 -0.26 4.92 8.19
CA GLN A 17 0.36 5.28 9.47
C GLN A 17 -0.48 4.74 10.64
N PRO A 18 -0.51 3.42 10.87
CA PRO A 18 -1.07 2.84 12.08
C PRO A 18 -0.22 3.26 13.28
N GLY A 19 -0.86 3.64 14.38
CA GLY A 19 -0.17 4.10 15.61
C GLY A 19 -0.68 5.41 16.23
N GLY A 20 -1.78 5.98 15.73
CA GLY A 20 -2.33 7.25 16.26
C GLY A 20 -3.84 7.28 16.53
N GLY A 21 -4.54 6.13 16.45
CA GLY A 21 -5.98 6.05 16.69
C GLY A 21 -6.75 5.13 15.73
N PRO A 22 -6.69 5.32 14.40
CA PRO A 22 -7.46 4.48 13.48
C PRO A 22 -6.85 3.07 13.39
N THR A 23 -7.65 2.08 13.74
CA THR A 23 -7.36 0.65 13.51
C THR A 23 -7.86 0.19 12.14
N HIS A 24 -8.53 1.06 11.38
CA HIS A 24 -8.86 0.82 9.99
C HIS A 24 -8.85 2.14 9.23
N ALA A 25 -8.49 2.08 7.95
CA ALA A 25 -8.80 3.15 7.03
C ALA A 25 -9.12 2.58 5.65
N GLU A 26 -9.99 3.28 4.94
CA GLU A 26 -10.33 2.99 3.55
C GLU A 26 -10.26 4.31 2.78
N ALA A 27 -9.56 4.28 1.65
CA ALA A 27 -9.42 5.38 0.74
C ALA A 27 -9.65 4.87 -0.69
N THR A 28 -10.66 5.44 -1.33
CA THR A 28 -11.07 5.12 -2.70
C THR A 28 -11.01 6.35 -3.61
N PRO A 29 -9.83 6.98 -3.79
CA PRO A 29 -9.72 8.15 -4.65
C PRO A 29 -10.05 7.79 -6.10
N ARG A 30 -10.97 8.54 -6.69
CA ARG A 30 -11.25 8.49 -8.13
C ARG A 30 -10.15 9.25 -8.87
N SER A 31 -9.38 8.53 -9.69
CA SER A 31 -8.40 9.13 -10.60
C SER A 31 -8.98 9.17 -12.03
N PRO A 32 -8.45 10.04 -12.92
CA PRO A 32 -8.81 10.03 -14.34
C PRO A 32 -8.54 8.68 -15.03
N HIS A 33 -7.64 7.88 -14.48
CA HIS A 33 -7.23 6.57 -15.00
C HIS A 33 -8.05 5.39 -14.42
N GLY A 34 -8.97 5.67 -13.51
CA GLY A 34 -9.80 4.67 -12.84
C GLY A 34 -9.84 4.84 -11.32
N THR A 35 -10.59 3.96 -10.65
CA THR A 35 -10.71 3.96 -9.20
C THR A 35 -9.49 3.33 -8.58
N ILE A 36 -8.77 4.09 -7.75
CA ILE A 36 -7.72 3.55 -6.89
C ILE A 36 -8.41 3.11 -5.60
N GLY A 37 -8.24 1.87 -5.21
CA GLY A 37 -8.76 1.34 -3.95
C GLY A 37 -7.62 1.08 -2.99
N SER A 38 -7.73 1.53 -1.76
CA SER A 38 -6.79 1.17 -0.70
C SER A 38 -7.54 1.04 0.61
N SER A 39 -7.42 -0.11 1.26
CA SER A 39 -8.01 -0.34 2.57
C SER A 39 -7.02 -1.07 3.42
N TRP A 40 -6.88 -0.66 4.67
CA TRP A 40 -6.07 -1.36 5.65
C TRP A 40 -6.81 -1.46 6.97
N ARG A 41 -6.55 -2.55 7.68
CA ARG A 41 -7.11 -2.86 8.99
C ARG A 41 -6.02 -3.44 9.87
N ASP A 42 -5.81 -2.81 10.99
CA ASP A 42 -5.02 -3.29 12.10
C ASP A 42 -5.89 -4.16 13.00
N ALA A 43 -5.51 -5.42 13.15
CA ALA A 43 -6.19 -6.41 13.98
C ALA A 43 -5.49 -6.62 15.34
N GLY A 44 -4.62 -5.70 15.77
CA GLY A 44 -3.84 -5.74 17.01
C GLY A 44 -2.70 -6.76 17.03
N LYS A 45 -2.82 -7.87 16.29
CA LYS A 45 -1.80 -8.93 16.15
C LYS A 45 -1.22 -9.00 14.73
N GLY A 46 -1.55 -8.00 13.90
CA GLY A 46 -1.21 -7.99 12.49
C GLY A 46 -2.02 -6.96 11.73
N LEU A 47 -1.54 -6.62 10.53
CA LEU A 47 -2.12 -5.63 9.64
C LEU A 47 -2.54 -6.32 8.35
N VAL A 48 -3.79 -6.12 7.91
CA VAL A 48 -4.26 -6.58 6.60
C VAL A 48 -4.54 -5.37 5.73
N MET A 49 -3.93 -5.32 4.56
CA MET A 49 -4.13 -4.23 3.62
C MET A 49 -4.45 -4.77 2.23
N GLN A 50 -5.45 -4.17 1.59
CA GLN A 50 -5.89 -4.48 0.24
C GLN A 50 -5.71 -3.23 -0.61
N VAL A 51 -5.08 -3.41 -1.77
CA VAL A 51 -4.80 -2.33 -2.71
C VAL A 51 -5.26 -2.73 -4.08
N THR A 52 -6.00 -1.84 -4.72
CA THR A 52 -6.47 -1.96 -6.09
C THR A 52 -5.84 -0.85 -6.91
N VAL A 53 -4.96 -1.25 -7.82
CA VAL A 53 -4.23 -0.36 -8.73
C VAL A 53 -4.85 -0.49 -10.13
N PRO A 54 -5.27 0.61 -10.76
CA PRO A 54 -5.85 0.59 -12.10
C PRO A 54 -4.82 0.20 -13.18
N ARG A 55 -5.30 -0.29 -14.34
CA ARG A 55 -4.50 -0.88 -15.44
C ARG A 55 -3.36 -0.03 -16.02
N SER A 56 -3.34 1.28 -15.78
CA SER A 56 -2.33 2.21 -16.29
C SER A 56 -1.48 2.87 -15.18
N SER A 57 -1.43 2.30 -13.98
CA SER A 57 -0.70 2.89 -12.85
C SER A 57 0.17 1.88 -12.13
N THR A 58 1.19 2.38 -11.44
CA THR A 58 2.05 1.61 -10.53
C THR A 58 1.93 2.21 -9.13
N ALA A 59 1.92 1.37 -8.09
CA ALA A 59 1.84 1.81 -6.71
C ALA A 59 3.03 1.33 -5.87
N THR A 60 3.57 2.21 -5.05
CA THR A 60 4.56 1.86 -4.03
C THR A 60 3.89 1.83 -2.67
N ILE A 61 3.97 0.68 -2.01
CA ILE A 61 3.23 0.35 -0.82
C ILE A 61 4.19 0.26 0.35
N TYR A 62 4.07 1.16 1.31
CA TYR A 62 4.90 1.19 2.51
C TYR A 62 4.16 0.50 3.64
N VAL A 63 4.46 -0.77 3.87
CA VAL A 63 3.81 -1.56 4.92
C VAL A 63 4.56 -1.35 6.24
N PRO A 64 3.94 -0.73 7.26
CA PRO A 64 4.53 -0.60 8.58
C PRO A 64 4.55 -1.98 9.24
N ALA A 65 5.75 -2.42 9.59
CA ALA A 65 5.99 -3.71 10.23
C ALA A 65 7.22 -3.58 11.12
N THR A 66 7.50 -4.59 11.94
CA THR A 66 8.75 -4.64 12.72
C THR A 66 9.88 -5.32 11.94
N SER A 67 9.52 -6.16 10.95
CA SER A 67 10.46 -6.81 10.04
C SER A 67 9.83 -7.09 8.66
N ALA A 68 10.65 -7.06 7.60
CA ALA A 68 10.23 -7.45 6.26
C ALA A 68 9.73 -8.91 6.20
N HIS A 69 10.25 -9.79 7.07
CA HIS A 69 9.83 -11.19 7.16
C HIS A 69 8.40 -11.38 7.65
N GLN A 70 7.86 -10.40 8.38
CA GLN A 70 6.48 -10.42 8.85
C GLN A 70 5.49 -10.03 7.76
N VAL A 71 5.95 -9.41 6.67
CA VAL A 71 5.12 -8.92 5.58
C VAL A 71 5.00 -9.97 4.49
N THR A 72 3.77 -10.44 4.28
CA THR A 72 3.39 -11.35 3.20
C THR A 72 2.59 -10.56 2.16
N ALA A 73 3.06 -10.55 0.92
CA ALA A 73 2.35 -9.95 -0.21
C ALA A 73 1.77 -11.04 -1.12
N SER A 74 0.67 -10.72 -1.82
CA SER A 74 0.11 -11.59 -2.86
C SER A 74 1.05 -11.71 -4.06
N ALA A 75 0.90 -12.79 -4.84
CA ALA A 75 1.69 -13.03 -6.04
C ALA A 75 1.67 -11.82 -6.99
N GLY A 76 2.84 -11.48 -7.54
CA GLY A 76 3.01 -10.33 -8.44
C GLY A 76 3.42 -9.02 -7.75
N ALA A 77 3.50 -8.98 -6.41
CA ALA A 77 4.15 -7.88 -5.71
C ALA A 77 5.68 -8.04 -5.80
N ARG A 78 6.39 -6.95 -6.08
CA ARG A 78 7.86 -6.95 -6.02
C ARG A 78 8.33 -7.05 -4.56
N PRO A 79 9.51 -7.65 -4.32
CA PRO A 79 10.04 -7.83 -2.98
C PRO A 79 10.04 -6.54 -2.18
N ALA A 80 9.65 -6.66 -0.91
CA ALA A 80 9.70 -5.57 0.05
C ALA A 80 11.15 -5.11 0.25
N GLN A 81 11.46 -3.86 -0.07
CA GLN A 81 12.68 -3.23 0.39
C GLN A 81 12.44 -2.68 1.80
N TRP A 82 13.28 -3.05 2.75
CA TRP A 82 13.18 -2.52 4.09
C TRP A 82 13.74 -1.10 4.13
N ALA A 83 12.93 -0.15 4.59
CA ALA A 83 13.31 1.25 4.73
C ALA A 83 12.65 1.82 5.99
N ASP A 84 13.46 2.29 6.95
CA ASP A 84 13.00 3.07 8.11
C ASP A 84 11.81 2.46 8.88
N GLY A 85 11.84 1.15 9.15
CA GLY A 85 10.75 0.46 9.87
C GLY A 85 9.53 0.14 9.00
N HIS A 86 9.65 0.26 7.68
CA HIS A 86 8.59 0.00 6.72
C HIS A 86 9.10 -0.96 5.64
N ALA A 87 8.24 -1.87 5.20
CA ALA A 87 8.46 -2.73 4.04
C ALA A 87 7.89 -2.05 2.80
N ALA A 88 8.75 -1.53 1.93
CA ALA A 88 8.39 -0.87 0.68
C ALA A 88 8.24 -1.89 -0.45
N CYS A 89 7.00 -2.23 -0.81
CA CYS A 89 6.65 -3.14 -1.89
C CYS A 89 6.20 -2.36 -3.12
N THR A 90 6.73 -2.67 -4.30
CA THR A 90 6.22 -2.06 -5.55
C THR A 90 5.27 -3.02 -6.24
N VAL A 91 4.09 -2.53 -6.61
CA VAL A 91 3.06 -3.30 -7.30
C VAL A 91 2.65 -2.60 -8.59
N ALA A 92 2.38 -3.39 -9.62
CA ALA A 92 1.84 -2.88 -10.88
C ALA A 92 0.31 -2.76 -10.78
N ALA A 93 -0.36 -2.60 -11.92
CA ALA A 93 -1.81 -2.69 -11.98
C ALA A 93 -2.31 -4.06 -11.54
N GLY A 94 -3.33 -4.08 -10.68
CA GLY A 94 -3.89 -5.31 -10.15
C GLY A 94 -4.46 -5.12 -8.74
N HIS A 95 -4.92 -6.23 -8.18
CA HIS A 95 -5.38 -6.31 -6.81
C HIS A 95 -4.32 -7.02 -5.97
N TYR A 96 -3.87 -6.36 -4.92
CA TYR A 96 -2.82 -6.86 -4.04
C TYR A 96 -3.32 -6.91 -2.62
N THR A 97 -2.96 -7.99 -1.93
CA THR A 97 -3.24 -8.16 -0.50
C THR A 97 -1.93 -8.30 0.24
N PHE A 98 -1.73 -7.43 1.23
CA PHE A 98 -0.59 -7.44 2.14
C PHE A 98 -1.08 -7.85 3.52
N ARG A 99 -0.34 -8.73 4.17
CA ARG A 99 -0.60 -9.20 5.53
C ARG A 99 0.68 -9.08 6.34
N VAL A 100 0.60 -8.44 7.49
CA VAL A 100 1.68 -8.35 8.47
C VAL A 100 1.33 -9.26 9.63
N ARG A 101 2.26 -10.13 10.04
CA ARG A 101 2.17 -10.92 11.26
C ARG A 101 2.86 -10.17 12.40
N GLY A 102 2.16 -9.92 13.50
CA GLY A 102 2.74 -9.40 14.74
C GLY A 102 3.60 -10.42 15.45
#